data_AF-A0A1G2ZNV4-F1
#
_entry.id   AF-A0A1G2ZNV4-F1
#
_cell.length_a   1.000
_cell.length_b   1.000
_cell.length_c   1.000
_cell.angle_alpha   90.00
_cell.angle_beta   90.00
_cell.angle_gamma   90.00
#
_symmetry.space_group_name_H-M   'P 1'
#
loop_
_entity.id
_entity.type
_entity.pdbx_description
1 polymer ?
#
loop_
_entity_poly.entity_id
_entity_poly.type
_entity_poly.pdbx_seq_one_letter_code
_entity_poly.pdbx_strand_id
1 'polypeptide(L)'
;MWLCPKCGVENVDSSAMCWICGASADGTQYPATWSEPDRSSPKARAAWLPKAVGVPRRFAVGKLMAITTLYAAVFALLSSVGAHPLVFLSVAIFVTGIGLAQALLFGGTKPRMASILAGAVLGFTMSCTALCLVVGLRPQLGWRDPWILFEFFMCFVIGAPMGALWGYLVGGLIAGLFLSKRPESEDTPKRGANPSVAPAPDGPPTNRTVPPE
;
A
#
# COMPACT_ATOMS: atom_id res chain seq x y z
N MET A 1 19.42 5.09 -14.82
CA MET A 1 18.03 5.34 -15.29
C MET A 1 17.97 4.78 -16.69
N TRP A 2 17.19 3.73 -16.93
CA TRP A 2 17.13 3.06 -18.23
C TRP A 2 15.69 3.05 -18.70
N LEU A 3 15.45 3.56 -19.91
CA LEU A 3 14.19 3.43 -20.63
C LEU A 3 14.15 2.05 -21.28
N CYS A 4 13.10 1.28 -21.02
CA CYS A 4 12.96 -0.02 -21.67
C CYS A 4 12.75 0.18 -23.18
N PRO A 5 13.60 -0.36 -24.06
CA PRO A 5 13.48 -0.15 -25.51
C PRO A 5 12.23 -0.79 -26.12
N LYS A 6 11.58 -1.75 -25.43
CA LYS A 6 10.34 -2.38 -25.89
C LYS A 6 9.08 -1.60 -25.55
N CYS A 7 8.98 -1.05 -24.34
CA CYS A 7 7.74 -0.44 -23.86
C CYS A 7 7.87 1.05 -23.55
N GLY A 8 9.07 1.64 -23.64
CA GLY A 8 9.31 3.06 -23.40
C GLY A 8 9.13 3.51 -21.95
N VAL A 9 8.90 2.58 -21.01
CA VAL A 9 8.70 2.91 -19.60
C VAL A 9 10.03 2.99 -18.87
N GLU A 10 10.24 4.06 -18.11
CA GLU A 10 11.37 4.20 -17.21
C GLU A 10 11.26 3.18 -16.07
N ASN A 11 12.29 2.35 -15.95
CA ASN A 11 12.37 1.36 -14.89
C ASN A 11 13.32 1.84 -13.79
N VAL A 12 12.84 1.87 -12.54
CA VAL A 12 13.55 2.42 -11.38
C VAL A 12 14.25 1.33 -10.56
N ASP A 13 14.00 0.06 -10.86
CA ASP A 13 14.50 -1.04 -10.03
C ASP A 13 15.82 -1.64 -10.53
N SER A 14 16.72 -1.96 -9.60
CA SER A 14 18.10 -2.42 -9.83
C SER A 14 18.21 -3.81 -10.46
N SER A 15 17.10 -4.52 -10.67
CA SER A 15 17.08 -5.92 -11.12
C SER A 15 17.20 -6.13 -12.64
N ALA A 16 17.55 -5.10 -13.43
CA ALA A 16 17.74 -5.18 -14.89
C ALA A 16 16.56 -5.79 -15.69
N MET A 17 15.40 -5.98 -15.06
CA MET A 17 14.20 -6.58 -15.65
C MET A 17 13.07 -5.56 -15.71
N CYS A 18 12.55 -5.31 -16.92
CA CYS A 18 11.33 -4.54 -17.09
C CYS A 18 10.12 -5.32 -16.55
N TRP A 19 9.54 -4.87 -15.44
CA TRP A 19 8.36 -5.52 -14.84
C TRP A 19 7.12 -5.53 -15.74
N ILE A 20 7.05 -4.61 -16.72
CA ILE A 20 5.89 -4.51 -17.63
C ILE A 20 5.97 -5.54 -18.75
N CYS A 21 7.13 -5.69 -19.40
CA CYS A 21 7.26 -6.54 -20.57
C CYS A 21 8.19 -7.75 -20.38
N GLY A 22 8.79 -7.92 -19.20
CA GLY A 22 9.73 -9.01 -18.89
C GLY A 22 11.04 -8.96 -19.68
N ALA A 23 11.34 -7.84 -20.35
CA ALA A 23 12.58 -7.68 -21.10
C ALA A 23 13.76 -7.48 -20.13
N SER A 24 14.78 -8.33 -20.27
CA SER A 24 16.09 -8.13 -19.63
C SER A 24 16.88 -7.04 -20.36
N ALA A 25 17.65 -6.24 -19.64
CA ALA A 25 18.49 -5.18 -20.19
C ALA A 25 19.59 -5.72 -21.13
N ASP A 26 20.01 -6.97 -20.96
CA ASP A 26 21.16 -7.54 -21.67
C ASP A 26 20.87 -7.97 -23.11
N GLY A 27 19.63 -7.81 -23.59
CA GLY A 27 19.24 -8.18 -24.97
C GLY A 27 19.36 -9.68 -25.27
N THR A 28 19.69 -10.50 -24.27
CA THR A 28 19.72 -11.96 -24.40
C THR A 28 18.29 -12.44 -24.59
N GLN A 29 17.99 -12.80 -25.85
CA GLN A 29 16.84 -13.64 -26.16
C GLN A 29 16.94 -14.88 -25.28
N TYR A 30 15.87 -15.15 -24.52
CA TYR A 30 15.71 -16.43 -23.83
C TYR A 30 16.07 -17.56 -24.81
N PRO A 31 16.85 -18.57 -24.40
CA PRO A 31 17.20 -19.68 -25.28
C PRO A 31 15.93 -20.24 -25.91
N ALA A 32 15.94 -20.42 -27.23
CA ALA A 32 14.80 -20.86 -28.05
C ALA A 32 14.28 -22.28 -27.71
N THR A 33 14.80 -22.91 -26.67
CA THR A 33 14.44 -24.23 -26.19
C THR A 33 13.65 -24.14 -24.88
N TRP A 34 12.64 -23.29 -24.83
CA TRP A 34 11.51 -23.55 -23.93
C TRP A 34 10.73 -24.72 -24.52
N SER A 35 11.21 -25.94 -24.22
CA SER A 35 10.38 -27.13 -24.35
C SER A 35 9.08 -26.87 -23.61
N GLU A 36 7.97 -27.07 -24.32
CA GLU A 36 6.65 -26.79 -23.78
C GLU A 36 6.50 -27.58 -22.47
N PRO A 37 6.38 -26.90 -21.31
CA PRO A 37 6.43 -27.57 -20.03
C PRO A 37 5.25 -28.55 -19.97
N ASP A 38 5.57 -29.81 -19.69
CA ASP A 38 4.62 -30.91 -19.61
C ASP A 38 3.37 -30.52 -18.81
N ARG A 39 2.29 -30.19 -19.54
CA ARG A 39 0.99 -29.77 -18.96
C ARG A 39 0.30 -30.90 -18.22
N SER A 40 0.78 -32.14 -18.31
CA SER A 40 0.19 -33.27 -17.59
C SER A 40 0.59 -33.27 -16.11
N SER A 41 1.72 -32.67 -15.77
CA SER A 41 2.20 -32.60 -14.39
C SER A 41 1.40 -31.55 -13.59
N PRO A 42 0.70 -31.94 -12.51
CA PRO A 42 0.04 -31.00 -11.60
C PRO A 42 1.02 -29.99 -10.99
N LYS A 43 2.29 -30.41 -10.81
CA LYS A 43 3.37 -29.55 -10.32
C LYS A 43 3.78 -28.49 -11.34
N ALA A 44 3.79 -28.85 -12.64
CA ALA A 44 4.07 -27.89 -13.70
C ALA A 44 2.94 -26.85 -13.81
N ARG A 45 1.66 -27.25 -13.71
CA ARG A 45 0.53 -26.29 -13.71
C ARG A 45 0.58 -25.29 -12.56
N ALA A 46 1.03 -25.72 -11.38
CA ALA A 46 1.18 -24.84 -10.23
C ALA A 46 2.28 -23.76 -10.41
N ALA A 47 3.27 -24.00 -11.28
CA ALA A 47 4.35 -23.06 -11.56
C ALA A 47 3.92 -21.91 -12.51
N TRP A 48 2.92 -22.15 -13.37
CA TRP A 48 2.46 -21.18 -14.38
C TRP A 48 1.19 -20.44 -14.03
N LEU A 49 0.44 -20.90 -13.02
CA LEU A 49 -0.67 -20.12 -12.51
C LEU A 49 -0.07 -18.82 -11.97
N PRO A 50 -0.42 -17.64 -12.55
CA PRO A 50 0.08 -16.36 -12.08
C PRO A 50 -0.21 -16.35 -10.60
N LYS A 51 0.87 -16.36 -9.79
CA LYS A 51 0.86 -16.59 -8.36
C LYS A 51 -0.34 -15.80 -7.84
N ALA A 52 -1.45 -16.51 -7.58
CA ALA A 52 -2.70 -15.82 -7.33
C ALA A 52 -2.36 -14.91 -6.16
N VAL A 53 -2.39 -13.60 -6.39
CA VAL A 53 -2.08 -12.61 -5.36
C VAL A 53 -3.29 -12.64 -4.45
N GLY A 54 -3.39 -13.75 -3.73
CA GLY A 54 -4.39 -14.00 -2.73
C GLY A 54 -4.03 -13.05 -1.64
N VAL A 55 -4.76 -11.94 -1.60
CA VAL A 55 -4.74 -11.02 -0.47
C VAL A 55 -4.88 -11.89 0.78
N PRO A 56 -3.87 -11.94 1.65
CA PRO A 56 -3.87 -12.86 2.78
C PRO A 56 -5.17 -12.64 3.57
N ARG A 57 -6.09 -13.62 3.53
CA ARG A 57 -7.44 -13.53 4.14
C ARG A 57 -7.41 -13.24 5.64
N ARG A 58 -6.26 -13.41 6.29
CA ARG A 58 -6.06 -13.21 7.74
C ARG A 58 -5.56 -11.81 8.12
N PHE A 59 -5.34 -10.91 7.15
CA PHE A 59 -4.64 -9.65 7.41
C PHE A 59 -5.48 -8.51 8.02
N ALA A 60 -6.79 -8.67 8.24
CA ALA A 60 -7.66 -7.49 8.40
C ALA A 60 -8.31 -7.30 9.78
N VAL A 61 -8.68 -8.34 10.53
CA VAL A 61 -9.55 -8.14 11.72
C VAL A 61 -8.86 -7.31 12.81
N GLY A 62 -7.60 -7.64 13.13
CA GLY A 62 -6.87 -6.94 14.17
C GLY A 62 -6.56 -5.47 13.83
N LYS A 63 -6.40 -5.14 12.54
CA LYS A 63 -6.15 -3.77 12.09
C LYS A 63 -7.43 -2.95 12.08
N LEU A 64 -8.54 -3.55 11.65
CA LEU A 64 -9.86 -2.93 11.74
C LEU A 64 -10.23 -2.62 13.19
N MET A 65 -9.97 -3.52 14.13
CA MET A 65 -10.18 -3.27 15.56
C MET A 65 -9.30 -2.12 16.08
N ALA A 66 -8.02 -2.07 15.69
CA ALA A 66 -7.16 -0.96 16.10
C ALA A 66 -7.63 0.39 15.54
N ILE A 67 -8.02 0.44 14.27
CA ILE A 67 -8.52 1.66 13.61
C ILE A 67 -9.84 2.11 14.24
N THR A 68 -10.77 1.20 14.50
CA THR A 68 -12.05 1.53 15.14
C THR A 68 -11.87 2.04 16.57
N THR A 69 -10.98 1.44 17.37
CA THR A 69 -10.62 1.95 18.70
C THR A 69 -10.00 3.34 18.63
N LEU A 70 -9.14 3.60 17.64
CA LEU A 70 -8.56 4.93 17.44
C LEU A 70 -9.64 5.97 17.11
N TYR A 71 -10.57 5.66 16.20
CA TYR A 71 -11.69 6.55 15.90
C TYR A 71 -12.57 6.80 17.12
N ALA A 72 -12.88 5.76 17.90
CA ALA A 72 -13.64 5.88 19.13
C ALA A 72 -12.93 6.82 20.14
N ALA A 73 -11.60 6.71 20.29
CA ALA A 73 -10.83 7.58 21.16
C ALA A 73 -10.85 9.05 20.69
N VAL A 74 -10.68 9.29 19.39
CA VAL A 74 -10.75 10.63 18.80
C VAL A 74 -12.14 11.24 18.97
N PHE A 75 -13.21 10.47 18.72
CA PHE A 75 -14.57 10.95 18.90
C PHE A 75 -14.95 11.15 20.37
N ALA A 76 -14.48 10.30 21.28
CA ALA A 76 -14.66 10.52 22.71
C ALA A 76 -14.00 11.83 23.16
N LEU A 77 -12.78 12.10 22.67
CA LEU A 77 -12.08 13.36 22.93
C LEU A 77 -12.87 14.56 22.40
N LEU A 78 -13.32 14.53 21.14
CA LEU A 78 -14.14 15.60 20.55
C LEU A 78 -15.48 15.80 21.26
N SER A 79 -16.09 14.71 21.73
CA SER A 79 -17.33 14.78 22.51
C SER A 79 -17.11 15.41 23.88
N SER A 80 -15.94 15.21 24.50
CA SER A 80 -15.63 15.78 25.81
C SER A 80 -15.51 17.32 25.79
N VAL A 81 -15.12 17.90 24.66
CA VAL A 81 -15.09 19.36 24.44
C VAL A 81 -16.40 19.92 23.88
N GLY A 82 -17.44 19.10 23.72
CA GLY A 82 -18.73 19.54 23.18
C GLY A 82 -18.65 20.01 21.73
N ALA A 83 -17.78 19.39 20.92
CA ALA A 83 -17.60 19.79 19.53
C ALA A 83 -18.90 19.66 18.71
N HIS A 84 -19.05 20.51 17.69
CA HIS A 84 -20.20 20.45 16.80
C HIS A 84 -20.15 19.18 15.91
N PRO A 85 -21.30 18.53 15.56
CA PRO A 85 -21.32 17.30 14.75
C PRO A 85 -20.56 17.39 13.41
N LEU A 86 -20.56 18.57 12.78
CA LEU A 86 -19.78 18.80 11.55
C LEU A 86 -18.26 18.61 11.76
N VAL A 87 -17.74 18.95 12.95
CA VAL A 87 -16.33 18.77 13.29
C VAL A 87 -15.97 17.28 13.35
N PHE A 88 -16.87 16.43 13.86
CA PHE A 88 -16.66 14.98 13.86
C PHE A 88 -16.55 14.43 12.44
N LEU A 89 -17.48 14.82 11.57
CA LEU A 89 -17.49 14.41 10.17
C LEU A 89 -16.23 14.88 9.45
N SER A 90 -15.86 16.15 9.65
CA SER A 90 -14.62 16.72 9.15
C SER A 90 -13.42 15.87 9.60
N VAL A 91 -13.18 15.70 10.89
CA VAL A 91 -12.04 14.94 11.41
C VAL A 91 -12.03 13.50 10.87
N ALA A 92 -13.20 12.86 10.76
CA ALA A 92 -13.31 11.52 10.19
C ALA A 92 -12.84 11.48 8.72
N ILE A 93 -13.29 12.43 7.90
CA ILE A 93 -12.88 12.57 6.49
C ILE A 93 -11.37 12.86 6.41
N PHE A 94 -10.83 13.70 7.28
CA PHE A 94 -9.40 14.02 7.31
C PHE A 94 -8.54 12.79 7.57
N VAL A 95 -8.83 12.05 8.65
CA VAL A 95 -8.07 10.85 9.04
C VAL A 95 -8.22 9.75 7.98
N THR A 96 -9.44 9.53 7.49
CA THR A 96 -9.70 8.54 6.43
C THR A 96 -9.00 8.91 5.14
N GLY A 97 -9.05 10.19 4.75
CA GLY A 97 -8.41 10.71 3.56
C GLY A 97 -6.89 10.56 3.59
N ILE A 98 -6.25 10.77 4.74
CA ILE A 98 -4.80 10.54 4.91
C ILE A 98 -4.48 9.05 4.78
N GLY A 99 -5.22 8.17 5.44
CA GLY A 99 -5.01 6.72 5.35
C GLY A 99 -5.19 6.21 3.91
N LEU A 100 -6.21 6.70 3.21
CA LEU A 100 -6.46 6.37 1.81
C LEU A 100 -5.35 6.93 0.90
N ALA A 101 -4.91 8.16 1.13
CA ALA A 101 -3.83 8.75 0.37
C ALA A 101 -2.51 7.99 0.55
N GLN A 102 -2.18 7.51 1.75
CA GLN A 102 -1.01 6.66 1.97
C GLN A 102 -1.10 5.32 1.22
N ALA A 103 -2.32 4.75 1.10
CA ALA A 103 -2.54 3.51 0.38
C ALA A 103 -2.51 3.68 -1.15
N LEU A 104 -2.99 4.82 -1.66
CA LEU A 104 -3.13 5.07 -3.10
C LEU A 104 -1.94 5.84 -3.71
N LEU A 105 -1.38 6.83 -3.01
CA LEU A 105 -0.30 7.65 -3.55
C LEU A 105 1.06 6.92 -3.47
N PHE A 106 1.87 7.13 -4.50
CA PHE A 106 3.25 6.63 -4.62
C PHE A 106 3.38 5.10 -4.53
N GLY A 107 2.30 4.35 -4.69
CA GLY A 107 2.31 2.88 -4.57
C GLY A 107 2.86 2.39 -3.23
N GLY A 108 2.72 3.19 -2.16
CA GLY A 108 3.26 2.87 -0.83
C GLY A 108 4.77 3.11 -0.65
N THR A 109 5.49 3.65 -1.64
CA THR A 109 6.95 3.86 -1.55
C THR A 109 7.35 5.02 -0.64
N LYS A 110 6.54 6.09 -0.60
CA LYS A 110 6.82 7.31 0.18
C LYS A 110 5.62 7.72 1.05
N PRO A 111 5.24 6.90 2.06
CA PRO A 111 4.03 7.13 2.87
C PRO A 111 4.05 8.43 3.66
N ARG A 112 5.25 8.94 4.03
CA ARG A 112 5.40 10.22 4.74
C ARG A 112 5.06 11.43 3.87
N MET A 113 5.53 11.43 2.61
CA MET A 113 5.20 12.51 1.69
C MET A 113 3.72 12.48 1.30
N ALA A 114 3.15 11.28 1.14
CA ALA A 114 1.72 11.12 0.87
C ALA A 114 0.87 11.77 1.97
N SER A 115 1.18 11.53 3.25
CA SER A 115 0.41 12.09 4.36
C SER A 115 0.58 13.61 4.53
N ILE A 116 1.78 14.15 4.27
CA ILE A 116 2.01 15.60 4.29
C ILE A 116 1.19 16.29 3.20
N LEU A 117 1.25 15.77 1.97
CA LEU A 117 0.53 16.34 0.84
C LEU A 117 -0.98 16.23 1.01
N ALA A 118 -1.47 15.05 1.42
CA ALA A 118 -2.89 14.84 1.69
C ALA A 118 -3.39 15.73 2.83
N GLY A 119 -2.62 15.86 3.91
CA GLY A 119 -2.93 16.75 5.02
C GLY A 119 -2.99 18.22 4.59
N ALA A 120 -2.06 18.68 3.76
CA ALA A 120 -2.05 20.06 3.26
C ALA A 120 -3.31 20.36 2.44
N VAL A 121 -3.65 19.47 1.51
CA VAL A 121 -4.84 19.62 0.65
C VAL A 121 -6.12 19.56 1.48
N LEU A 122 -6.28 18.53 2.33
CA LEU A 122 -7.49 18.36 3.13
C LEU A 122 -7.64 19.49 4.17
N GLY A 123 -6.54 19.92 4.80
CA GLY A 123 -6.55 21.04 5.75
C GLY A 123 -6.95 22.36 5.09
N PHE A 124 -6.46 22.61 3.87
CA PHE A 124 -6.92 23.74 3.06
C PHE A 124 -8.41 23.63 2.72
N THR A 125 -8.86 22.47 2.22
CA THR A 125 -10.29 22.25 1.88
C THR A 125 -11.19 22.45 3.10
N MET A 126 -10.77 21.96 4.28
CA MET A 126 -11.51 22.17 5.53
C MET A 126 -11.58 23.63 5.94
N SER A 127 -10.47 24.35 5.85
CA SER A 127 -10.41 25.78 6.18
C SER A 127 -11.32 26.58 5.24
N CYS A 128 -11.30 26.27 3.95
CA CYS A 128 -12.21 26.86 2.96
C CYS A 128 -13.68 26.50 3.23
N THR A 129 -13.98 25.25 3.60
CA THR A 129 -15.36 24.83 3.91
C THR A 129 -15.87 25.55 5.15
N ALA A 130 -15.03 25.66 6.19
CA ALA A 130 -15.36 26.43 7.39
C ALA A 130 -15.59 27.90 7.06
N LEU A 131 -14.74 28.50 6.22
CA LEU A 131 -14.92 29.87 5.75
C LEU A 131 -16.23 30.03 4.97
N CYS A 132 -16.52 29.15 4.01
CA CYS A 132 -17.77 29.17 3.25
C CYS A 132 -19.00 29.03 4.14
N LEU A 133 -18.94 28.24 5.22
CA LEU A 133 -20.03 28.13 6.18
C LEU A 133 -20.20 29.43 6.97
N VAL A 134 -19.11 30.06 7.42
CA VAL A 134 -19.16 31.33 8.17
C VAL A 134 -19.62 32.49 7.29
N VAL A 135 -19.12 32.57 6.06
CA VAL A 135 -19.48 33.63 5.08
C VAL A 135 -20.87 33.37 4.50
N GLY A 136 -21.27 32.13 4.26
CA GLY A 136 -22.61 31.77 3.78
C GLY A 136 -23.72 32.15 4.76
N LEU A 137 -23.40 32.24 6.05
CA LEU A 137 -24.27 32.81 7.08
C LEU A 137 -24.38 34.35 7.00
N ARG A 138 -23.58 35.01 6.16
CA ARG A 138 -23.56 36.46 5.91
C ARG A 138 -23.92 36.77 4.44
N PRO A 139 -25.20 36.61 4.05
CA PRO A 139 -25.64 36.77 2.66
C PRO A 139 -25.46 38.19 2.08
N GLN A 140 -25.05 39.17 2.88
CA GLN A 140 -24.84 40.56 2.45
C GLN A 140 -23.47 40.82 1.82
N LEU A 141 -22.47 39.95 2.01
CA LEU A 141 -21.16 40.11 1.38
C LEU A 141 -21.21 39.60 -0.06
N GLY A 142 -20.99 40.48 -1.03
CA GLY A 142 -20.94 40.10 -2.44
C GLY A 142 -19.62 39.42 -2.79
N TRP A 143 -19.63 38.47 -3.72
CA TRP A 143 -18.43 37.76 -4.23
C TRP A 143 -17.34 38.67 -4.85
N ARG A 144 -17.64 39.95 -5.01
CA ARG A 144 -16.71 40.97 -5.52
C ARG A 144 -15.91 41.67 -4.43
N ASP A 145 -16.20 41.42 -3.15
CA ASP A 145 -15.43 42.04 -2.08
C ASP A 145 -14.00 41.48 -2.04
N PRO A 146 -12.97 42.33 -2.15
CA PRO A 146 -11.57 41.89 -2.14
C PRO A 146 -11.19 41.24 -0.81
N TRP A 147 -11.97 41.50 0.25
CA TRP A 147 -11.80 40.89 1.56
C TRP A 147 -11.98 39.36 1.52
N ILE A 148 -12.90 38.84 0.69
CA ILE A 148 -13.13 37.40 0.55
C ILE A 148 -11.88 36.72 -0.01
N LEU A 149 -11.24 37.32 -1.03
CA LEU A 149 -9.99 36.80 -1.59
C LEU A 149 -8.86 36.78 -0.56
N PHE A 150 -8.79 37.81 0.29
CA PHE A 150 -7.84 37.86 1.40
C PHE A 150 -8.09 36.75 2.42
N GLU A 151 -9.35 36.48 2.78
CA GLU A 151 -9.71 35.38 3.67
C GLU A 151 -9.35 34.02 3.08
N PHE A 152 -9.63 33.77 1.80
CA PHE A 152 -9.19 32.54 1.11
C PHE A 152 -7.68 32.41 1.08
N PHE A 153 -6.96 33.51 0.82
CA PHE A 153 -5.50 33.52 0.86
C PHE A 153 -4.99 33.16 2.26
N MET A 154 -5.58 33.69 3.31
CA MET A 154 -5.23 33.34 4.69
C MET A 154 -5.57 31.88 5.03
N CYS A 155 -6.70 31.36 4.54
CA CYS A 155 -7.02 29.93 4.64
C CYS A 155 -5.96 29.06 3.95
N PHE A 156 -5.37 29.51 2.84
CA PHE A 156 -4.25 28.80 2.20
C PHE A 156 -2.98 28.89 3.04
N VAL A 157 -2.56 30.11 3.40
CA VAL A 157 -1.32 30.38 4.12
C VAL A 157 -1.27 29.71 5.49
N ILE A 158 -2.40 29.64 6.20
CA ILE A 158 -2.46 29.05 7.55
C ILE A 158 -2.94 27.59 7.46
N GLY A 159 -3.99 27.34 6.69
CA GLY A 159 -4.66 26.04 6.64
C GLY A 159 -3.81 24.96 5.97
N ALA A 160 -3.06 25.28 4.91
CA ALA A 160 -2.24 24.27 4.24
C ALA A 160 -1.03 23.82 5.09
N PRO A 161 -0.22 24.70 5.71
CA PRO A 161 0.87 24.26 6.59
C PRO A 161 0.38 23.56 7.85
N MET A 162 -0.69 24.06 8.46
CA MET A 162 -1.29 23.42 9.63
C MET A 162 -1.84 22.03 9.26
N GLY A 163 -2.54 21.93 8.12
CA GLY A 163 -3.00 20.66 7.57
C GLY A 163 -1.87 19.68 7.26
N ALA A 164 -0.75 20.16 6.71
CA ALA A 164 0.44 19.36 6.44
C ALA A 164 1.05 18.80 7.74
N LEU A 165 1.15 19.63 8.78
CA LEU A 165 1.66 19.24 10.10
C LEU A 165 0.76 18.16 10.73
N TRP A 166 -0.55 18.38 10.77
CA TRP A 166 -1.50 17.38 11.27
C TRP A 166 -1.51 16.11 10.42
N GLY A 167 -1.38 16.25 9.10
CA GLY A 167 -1.26 15.14 8.17
C GLY A 167 -0.05 14.26 8.48
N TYR A 168 1.09 14.88 8.77
CA TYR A 168 2.29 14.17 9.19
C TYR A 168 2.09 13.40 10.51
N LEU A 169 1.48 14.03 11.52
CA LEU A 169 1.22 13.39 12.82
C LEU A 169 0.26 12.21 12.69
N VAL A 170 -0.88 12.41 12.03
CA VAL A 170 -1.90 11.37 11.80
C VAL A 170 -1.36 10.26 10.91
N GLY A 171 -0.66 10.61 9.83
CA GLY A 171 -0.03 9.63 8.93
C GLY A 171 1.05 8.80 9.61
N GLY A 172 1.82 9.40 10.53
CA GLY A 172 2.79 8.70 11.37
C GLY A 172 2.13 7.71 12.33
N LEU A 173 1.02 8.12 12.96
CA LEU A 173 0.23 7.26 13.84
C LEU A 173 -0.35 6.05 13.08
N ILE A 174 -0.95 6.28 11.91
CA ILE A 174 -1.49 5.22 11.05
C ILE A 174 -0.37 4.27 10.63
N ALA A 175 0.76 4.79 10.15
CA ALA A 175 1.92 3.97 9.78
C ALA A 175 2.46 3.15 10.97
N GLY A 176 2.48 3.73 12.17
CA GLY A 176 2.85 3.05 13.41
C GLY A 176 1.94 1.86 13.73
N LEU A 177 0.62 2.01 13.55
CA LEU A 177 -0.34 0.91 13.72
C LEU A 177 -0.09 -0.23 12.71
N PHE A 178 0.32 0.10 11.49
CA PHE A 178 0.68 -0.91 10.50
C PHE A 178 2.01 -1.62 10.81
N LEU A 179 2.98 -0.92 11.41
CA LEU A 179 4.29 -1.48 11.79
C LEU A 179 4.24 -2.28 13.09
N SER A 180 3.38 -1.92 14.04
CA SER A 180 3.30 -2.54 15.38
C SER A 180 2.83 -4.00 15.36
N LYS A 181 2.27 -4.49 14.25
CA LYS A 181 1.89 -5.89 14.08
C LYS A 181 2.74 -6.59 13.01
N ARG A 182 4.00 -6.89 13.34
CA ARG A 182 4.62 -8.11 12.80
C ARG A 182 4.31 -9.22 13.79
N PRO A 183 3.41 -10.16 13.48
CA PRO A 183 3.26 -11.34 14.31
C PRO A 183 4.59 -12.08 14.29
N GLU A 184 5.20 -12.19 15.45
CA GLU A 184 6.32 -13.05 15.79
C GLU A 184 5.86 -14.51 15.73
N SER A 185 5.42 -14.96 14.56
CA SER A 185 4.81 -16.28 14.39
C SER A 185 5.38 -17.06 13.21
N GLU A 186 6.57 -16.71 12.74
CA GLU A 186 7.24 -17.51 11.69
C GLU A 186 8.73 -17.77 11.97
N ASP A 187 9.14 -17.68 13.24
CA ASP A 187 10.36 -18.33 13.74
C ASP A 187 10.01 -19.58 14.56
N THR A 188 8.90 -20.25 14.25
CA THR A 188 8.85 -21.70 14.49
C THR A 188 9.41 -22.35 13.24
N PRO A 189 10.74 -22.61 13.15
CA PRO A 189 11.20 -23.54 12.15
C PRO A 189 10.40 -24.81 12.40
N LYS A 190 9.67 -25.29 11.38
CA LYS A 190 9.26 -26.69 11.31
C LYS A 190 10.53 -27.54 11.16
N ARG A 191 11.42 -27.50 12.17
CA ARG A 191 12.42 -28.51 12.47
C ARG A 191 11.69 -29.55 13.29
N GLY A 192 11.34 -30.65 12.64
CA GLY A 192 10.50 -31.71 13.20
C GLY A 192 9.15 -31.69 12.51
N ALA A 193 8.79 -32.63 11.65
CA ALA A 193 9.45 -33.87 11.34
C ALA A 193 8.98 -34.27 9.94
N ASN A 194 9.92 -34.52 9.03
CA ASN A 194 9.74 -35.67 8.16
C ASN A 194 10.71 -36.72 8.70
N PRO A 195 10.28 -37.55 9.67
CA PRO A 195 11.02 -38.75 9.99
C PRO A 195 10.95 -39.65 8.76
N SER A 196 12.11 -40.19 8.36
CA SER A 196 12.22 -41.35 7.49
C SER A 196 11.51 -41.24 6.13
N VAL A 197 12.14 -40.58 5.16
CA VAL A 197 12.24 -41.27 3.86
C VAL A 197 13.21 -42.43 4.12
N ALA A 198 12.64 -43.61 4.29
CA ALA A 198 13.41 -44.84 4.34
C ALA A 198 14.31 -44.91 3.09
N PRO A 199 15.56 -45.38 3.22
CA PRO A 199 16.39 -45.66 2.05
C PRO A 199 15.61 -46.59 1.11
N ALA A 200 15.57 -46.21 -0.17
CA ALA A 200 14.95 -47.02 -1.20
C ALA A 200 15.57 -48.44 -1.16
N PRO A 201 14.75 -49.50 -1.20
CA PRO A 201 15.30 -50.85 -1.31
C PRO A 201 16.05 -50.98 -2.63
N ASP A 202 17.29 -51.45 -2.53
CA ASP A 202 18.16 -51.81 -3.64
C ASP A 202 17.42 -52.74 -4.63
N GLY A 203 17.08 -52.20 -5.81
CA GLY A 203 16.53 -52.95 -6.94
C GLY A 203 17.63 -53.45 -7.89
N PRO A 204 17.33 -54.47 -8.71
CA PRO A 204 18.20 -55.63 -8.99
C PRO A 204 19.37 -55.40 -9.97
N PRO A 205 20.37 -56.29 -9.97
CA PRO A 205 21.60 -56.16 -10.74
C PRO A 205 21.36 -56.08 -12.26
N THR A 206 22.07 -55.14 -12.87
CA THR A 206 22.30 -55.03 -14.31
C THR A 206 22.76 -56.36 -14.90
N ASN A 207 21.93 -56.92 -15.80
CA ASN A 207 22.30 -58.07 -16.62
C ASN A 207 23.28 -57.61 -17.71
N ARG A 208 24.57 -57.91 -17.54
CA ARG A 208 25.59 -57.75 -18.60
C ARG A 208 25.37 -58.82 -19.65
N THR A 209 24.85 -58.43 -20.81
CA THR A 209 24.95 -59.23 -22.03
C THR A 209 26.38 -59.17 -22.55
N VAL A 210 27.08 -60.31 -22.51
CA VAL A 210 28.36 -60.53 -23.19
C VAL A 210 28.09 -60.72 -24.68
N PRO A 211 28.83 -60.06 -25.59
CA PRO A 211 28.70 -60.28 -27.03
C PRO A 211 29.35 -61.63 -27.45
N PRO A 212 28.78 -62.37 -28.41
CA PRO A 212 29.42 -63.53 -29.00
C PRO A 212 30.53 -63.11 -29.98
N GLU A 213 31.61 -63.92 -30.00
CA GLU A 213 32.74 -63.88 -30.94
C GLU A 213 32.35 -64.25 -32.38
#